data_AF-A0AA87UQS6-F1
#
_entry.id   AF-A0AA87UQS6-F1
#
_cell.length_a   1.000
_cell.length_b   1.000
_cell.length_c   1.000
_cell.angle_alpha   90.00
_cell.angle_beta   90.00
_cell.angle_gamma   90.00
#
_symmetry.space_group_name_H-M   'P 1'
#
loop_
_entity.id
_entity.type
_entity.pdbx_description
1 polymer ?
#
loop_
_entity_poly.entity_id
_entity_poly.type
_entity_poly.pdbx_seq_one_letter_code
_entity_poly.pdbx_strand_id
1 'polypeptide(L)'
;MRSRPLALFVALAAAVGIVLPVTTTAAVPASAAPAPVSQGTVVERNVATQVSAVFEAINDYRESKGLKPLRFMPALADVAQDWSYRQGQTDQFAHRSNFWHQYPSGYANVGEIIAWRTDADAAALVRQWINSPAHRAHLENRNYTHMGIGIAFASNWRTANSTAMIGTTNFARYTGSSAPSSYDSVNAWVRAGGRVDGPPSGVRIAARDTMQASIDMSVSHKVPSRVTEVYLAPSHVYFEALAAAPAAARADRALLLVEPGGPSTALLNELRRLNPSTVTAVGATDVLPNSTLSRVGSALPNATVTRVAGSDAPEVSANFARQEFPNADRVYVAAERNLSDAISASSAAAALGVPLVLTPRSTTIPSSITSYFAAERPSSVTIIGGSPQIARAQERAIEGAAAGISGTLVREPDRFQTNASTLRTAYSGKQETVYLASALQFGHAFVGSAVAADNGPVALTSVACVPPKPHAFVVAAVAPHQVISLGSHWTVSDNAALVDRCAR
;
A
#
# COMPACT_ATOMS: atom_id res chain seq x y z
N MET A 1 -55.50 -86.69 -25.87
CA MET A 1 -54.67 -86.35 -27.06
C MET A 1 -53.98 -85.02 -26.81
N ARG A 2 -52.64 -85.00 -27.01
CA ARG A 2 -51.76 -83.88 -27.44
C ARG A 2 -51.70 -82.56 -26.64
N SER A 3 -50.64 -82.46 -25.83
CA SER A 3 -49.52 -81.48 -25.86
C SER A 3 -49.75 -79.97 -26.16
N ARG A 4 -49.43 -79.14 -25.14
CA ARG A 4 -48.70 -77.82 -25.05
C ARG A 4 -48.63 -76.90 -26.29
N PRO A 5 -48.67 -75.53 -26.17
CA PRO A 5 -47.64 -74.79 -25.38
C PRO A 5 -48.01 -73.42 -24.74
N LEU A 6 -47.00 -72.96 -23.97
CA LEU A 6 -46.53 -71.67 -23.42
C LEU A 6 -47.22 -70.30 -23.62
N ALA A 7 -47.01 -69.51 -22.54
CA ALA A 7 -46.61 -68.09 -22.45
C ALA A 7 -47.69 -67.00 -22.50
N LEU A 8 -47.84 -66.26 -21.38
CA LEU A 8 -47.30 -64.89 -21.22
C LEU A 8 -47.49 -64.47 -19.75
N PHE A 9 -46.41 -64.07 -19.08
CA PHE A 9 -46.46 -63.45 -17.76
C PHE A 9 -46.71 -61.95 -17.91
N VAL A 10 -47.86 -61.47 -17.45
CA VAL A 10 -48.09 -60.07 -17.05
C VAL A 10 -48.80 -60.13 -15.71
N ALA A 11 -48.06 -59.95 -14.61
CA ALA A 11 -48.63 -59.88 -13.27
C ALA A 11 -48.94 -58.41 -12.94
N LEU A 12 -50.23 -58.10 -12.94
CA LEU A 12 -50.85 -56.94 -12.31
C LEU A 12 -51.11 -57.30 -10.84
N ALA A 13 -50.55 -56.59 -9.86
CA ALA A 13 -50.97 -56.75 -8.46
C ALA A 13 -50.72 -55.50 -7.61
N ALA A 14 -51.83 -54.82 -7.31
CA ALA A 14 -52.21 -54.17 -6.06
C ALA A 14 -51.10 -53.73 -5.08
N ALA A 15 -51.00 -52.40 -4.91
CA ALA A 15 -50.35 -51.77 -3.78
C ALA A 15 -51.11 -52.09 -2.47
N VAL A 16 -50.47 -52.84 -1.57
CA VAL A 16 -50.88 -53.01 -0.17
C VAL A 16 -49.86 -52.28 0.71
N GLY A 17 -50.38 -51.43 1.59
CA GLY A 17 -49.63 -50.48 2.39
C GLY A 17 -48.71 -51.12 3.43
N ILE A 18 -47.51 -50.54 3.53
CA ILE A 18 -46.65 -50.64 4.71
C ILE A 18 -46.60 -49.23 5.31
N VAL A 19 -47.21 -49.09 6.50
CA VAL A 19 -47.06 -47.91 7.34
C VAL A 19 -45.65 -47.94 7.91
N LEU A 20 -44.77 -47.09 7.38
CA LEU A 20 -43.49 -46.77 8.00
C LEU A 20 -43.71 -45.65 9.03
N PRO A 21 -43.07 -45.68 10.21
CA PRO A 21 -43.18 -44.60 11.17
C PRO A 21 -42.54 -43.33 10.58
N VAL A 22 -43.35 -42.31 10.34
CA VAL A 22 -42.89 -40.95 10.07
C VAL A 22 -42.30 -40.43 11.37
N THR A 23 -40.99 -40.51 11.51
CA THR A 23 -40.29 -39.67 12.48
C THR A 23 -40.33 -38.26 11.91
N THR A 24 -41.14 -37.40 12.53
CA THR A 24 -41.08 -35.96 12.28
C THR A 24 -39.73 -35.47 12.79
N THR A 25 -38.74 -35.37 11.91
CA THR A 25 -37.57 -34.54 12.16
C THR A 25 -38.09 -33.11 12.21
N ALA A 26 -38.20 -32.55 13.42
CA ALA A 26 -38.37 -31.13 13.59
C ALA A 26 -37.23 -30.46 12.82
N ALA A 27 -37.57 -29.67 11.80
CA ALA A 27 -36.60 -28.84 11.11
C ALA A 27 -35.97 -27.93 12.16
N VAL A 28 -34.71 -28.18 12.48
CA VAL A 28 -33.89 -27.26 13.25
C VAL A 28 -33.91 -25.94 12.46
N PRO A 29 -34.31 -24.81 13.06
CA PRO A 29 -34.25 -23.54 12.36
C PRO A 29 -32.81 -23.38 11.87
N ALA A 30 -32.66 -23.13 10.57
CA ALA A 30 -31.36 -22.83 9.99
C ALA A 30 -30.74 -21.70 10.83
N SER A 31 -29.67 -22.02 11.56
CA SER A 31 -28.87 -21.03 12.26
C SER A 31 -28.51 -19.97 11.22
N ALA A 32 -28.99 -18.74 11.44
CA ALA A 32 -28.61 -17.62 10.61
C ALA A 32 -27.08 -17.63 10.45
N ALA A 33 -26.62 -17.53 9.20
CA ALA A 33 -25.20 -17.35 8.95
C ALA A 33 -24.70 -16.17 9.80
N PRO A 34 -23.54 -16.29 10.48
CA PRO A 34 -23.01 -15.18 11.24
C PRO A 34 -22.88 -13.97 10.31
N ALA A 35 -23.35 -12.82 10.77
CA ALA A 35 -23.21 -11.55 10.05
C ALA A 35 -21.74 -11.35 9.62
N PRO A 36 -21.48 -10.69 8.47
CA PRO A 36 -20.11 -10.40 8.05
C PRO A 36 -19.36 -9.73 9.20
N VAL A 37 -18.24 -10.34 9.56
CA VAL A 37 -17.38 -9.89 10.66
C VAL A 37 -16.93 -8.46 10.34
N SER A 38 -17.35 -7.50 11.16
CA SER A 38 -16.82 -6.13 11.14
C SER A 38 -15.30 -6.19 11.15
N GLN A 39 -14.65 -5.62 10.12
CA GLN A 39 -13.20 -5.45 10.14
C GLN A 39 -12.80 -4.65 11.38
N GLY A 40 -11.81 -5.15 12.12
CA GLY A 40 -11.43 -4.61 13.42
C GLY A 40 -10.86 -3.19 13.30
N THR A 41 -11.39 -2.28 14.09
CA THR A 41 -10.83 -0.93 14.27
C THR A 41 -9.67 -0.99 15.28
N VAL A 42 -8.55 -0.35 14.96
CA VAL A 42 -7.44 -0.16 15.92
C VAL A 42 -7.91 0.82 17.00
N VAL A 43 -7.95 0.40 18.26
CA VAL A 43 -8.32 1.24 19.41
C VAL A 43 -7.06 1.66 20.18
N GLU A 44 -6.91 2.95 20.44
CA GLU A 44 -5.74 3.54 21.09
C GLU A 44 -5.68 3.18 22.60
N ARG A 45 -4.63 2.45 23.00
CA ARG A 45 -4.26 2.23 24.41
C ARG A 45 -2.80 2.65 24.60
N ASN A 46 -2.55 3.95 24.83
CA ASN A 46 -1.26 4.56 25.20
C ASN A 46 0.00 3.78 24.77
N VAL A 47 0.21 3.63 23.46
CA VAL A 47 1.33 2.86 22.88
C VAL A 47 2.68 3.38 23.40
N ALA A 48 2.82 4.70 23.60
CA ALA A 48 3.97 5.33 24.24
C ALA A 48 4.33 4.72 25.59
N THR A 49 3.33 4.60 26.45
CA THR A 49 3.47 4.04 27.80
C THR A 49 3.83 2.56 27.74
N GLN A 50 3.26 1.82 26.79
CA GLN A 50 3.54 0.38 26.65
C GLN A 50 4.96 0.13 26.12
N VAL A 51 5.42 0.91 25.14
CA VAL A 51 6.79 0.85 24.61
C VAL A 51 7.81 1.24 25.69
N SER A 52 7.56 2.30 26.45
CA SER A 52 8.43 2.68 27.59
C SER A 52 8.44 1.59 28.66
N ALA A 53 7.28 1.04 29.01
CA ALA A 53 7.17 -0.02 30.01
C ALA A 53 7.90 -1.30 29.59
N VAL A 54 7.81 -1.70 28.31
CA VAL A 54 8.60 -2.84 27.79
C VAL A 54 10.09 -2.54 27.84
N PHE A 55 10.50 -1.34 27.42
CA PHE A 55 11.91 -0.94 27.41
C PHE A 55 12.51 -0.97 28.81
N GLU A 56 11.82 -0.36 29.78
CA GLU A 56 12.21 -0.30 31.18
C GLU A 56 12.25 -1.70 31.77
N ALA A 57 11.19 -2.50 31.61
CA ALA A 57 11.15 -3.86 32.16
C ALA A 57 12.23 -4.79 31.59
N ILE A 58 12.61 -4.65 30.31
CA ILE A 58 13.74 -5.41 29.74
C ILE A 58 15.05 -4.98 30.40
N ASN A 59 15.28 -3.67 30.54
CA ASN A 59 16.53 -3.17 31.13
C ASN A 59 16.62 -3.46 32.64
N ASP A 60 15.54 -3.34 33.39
CA ASP A 60 15.48 -3.74 34.80
C ASP A 60 15.84 -5.22 34.98
N TYR A 61 15.30 -6.09 34.11
CA TYR A 61 15.64 -7.51 34.11
C TYR A 61 17.12 -7.75 33.78
N ARG A 62 17.66 -7.03 32.80
CA ARG A 62 19.08 -7.13 32.43
C ARG A 62 19.99 -6.71 33.57
N GLU A 63 19.67 -5.60 34.23
CA GLU A 63 20.41 -5.12 35.39
C GLU A 63 20.34 -6.10 36.55
N SER A 64 19.17 -6.71 36.80
CA SER A 64 19.02 -7.77 37.81
C SER A 64 19.86 -9.02 37.52
N LYS A 65 20.41 -9.16 36.31
CA LYS A 65 21.33 -10.24 35.90
C LYS A 65 22.79 -9.76 35.79
N GLY A 66 23.09 -8.53 36.20
CA GLY A 66 24.43 -7.93 36.07
C GLY A 66 24.82 -7.67 34.61
N LEU A 67 23.85 -7.43 33.74
CA LEU A 67 24.06 -7.09 32.33
C LEU A 67 23.90 -5.58 32.13
N LYS A 68 24.56 -5.04 31.10
CA LYS A 68 24.42 -3.63 30.74
C LYS A 68 23.02 -3.37 30.16
N PRO A 69 22.37 -2.24 30.52
CA PRO A 69 21.16 -1.81 29.87
C PRO A 69 21.41 -1.54 28.38
N LEU A 70 20.42 -1.83 27.55
CA LEU A 70 20.42 -1.52 26.13
C LEU A 70 19.94 -0.09 25.90
N ARG A 71 20.48 0.55 24.87
CA ARG A 71 20.02 1.86 24.41
C ARG A 71 18.78 1.73 23.54
N PHE A 72 17.84 2.65 23.68
CA PHE A 72 16.71 2.76 22.77
C PHE A 72 17.20 3.26 21.41
N MET A 73 16.99 2.49 20.36
CA MET A 73 17.33 2.86 18.99
C MET A 73 16.06 2.98 18.17
N PRO A 74 15.63 4.21 17.81
CA PRO A 74 14.40 4.44 17.06
C PRO A 74 14.36 3.57 15.81
N ALA A 75 15.42 3.58 14.98
CA ALA A 75 15.47 2.79 13.74
C ALA A 75 15.20 1.27 13.90
N LEU A 76 15.47 0.66 15.06
CA LEU A 76 15.06 -0.72 15.33
C LEU A 76 13.61 -0.82 15.79
N ALA A 77 13.11 0.19 16.50
CA ALA A 77 11.71 0.26 16.90
C ALA A 77 10.80 0.37 15.68
N ASP A 78 11.28 0.97 14.59
CA ASP A 78 10.62 1.02 13.28
C ASP A 78 10.30 -0.36 12.76
N VAL A 79 11.33 -1.21 12.71
CA VAL A 79 11.25 -2.59 12.24
C VAL A 79 10.30 -3.39 13.13
N ALA A 80 10.39 -3.18 14.44
CA ALA A 80 9.58 -3.89 15.42
C ALA A 80 8.11 -3.47 15.37
N GLN A 81 7.84 -2.18 15.18
CA GLN A 81 6.50 -1.62 15.12
C GLN A 81 5.78 -2.04 13.85
N ASP A 82 6.47 -1.98 12.69
CA ASP A 82 5.98 -2.52 11.42
C ASP A 82 5.57 -4.00 11.55
N TRP A 83 6.42 -4.81 12.17
CA TRP A 83 6.13 -6.23 12.34
C TRP A 83 5.00 -6.50 13.33
N SER A 84 4.91 -5.74 14.42
CA SER A 84 3.80 -5.85 15.38
C SER A 84 2.46 -5.51 14.74
N TYR A 85 2.41 -4.47 13.90
CA TYR A 85 1.21 -4.15 13.12
C TYR A 85 0.83 -5.25 12.14
N ARG A 86 1.79 -5.75 11.37
CA ARG A 86 1.53 -6.81 10.39
C ARG A 86 1.01 -8.08 11.05
N GLN A 87 1.59 -8.45 12.19
CA GLN A 87 1.09 -9.56 12.98
C GLN A 87 -0.32 -9.27 13.52
N GLY A 88 -0.71 -8.03 13.82
CA GLY A 88 -2.07 -7.70 14.23
C GLY A 88 -3.10 -7.64 13.10
N GLN A 89 -2.67 -7.33 11.88
CA GLN A 89 -3.54 -7.30 10.69
C GLN A 89 -3.75 -8.68 10.06
N THR A 90 -2.83 -9.61 10.31
CA THR A 90 -2.85 -10.95 9.72
C THR A 90 -2.96 -11.99 10.82
N ASP A 91 -3.59 -13.13 10.56
CA ASP A 91 -3.52 -14.24 11.53
C ASP A 91 -2.18 -15.01 11.45
N GLN A 92 -1.07 -14.32 11.13
CA GLN A 92 0.26 -14.93 10.99
C GLN A 92 1.18 -14.43 12.10
N PHE A 93 1.11 -15.09 13.26
CA PHE A 93 2.00 -14.80 14.38
C PHE A 93 3.30 -15.62 14.26
N ALA A 94 4.35 -14.99 13.74
CA ALA A 94 5.64 -15.61 13.45
C ALA A 94 6.77 -14.57 13.47
N HIS A 95 8.01 -15.02 13.63
CA HIS A 95 9.17 -14.14 13.45
C HIS A 95 9.24 -13.63 12.00
N ARG A 96 9.73 -12.39 11.82
CA ARG A 96 9.92 -11.82 10.49
C ARG A 96 11.04 -12.55 9.76
N SER A 97 10.72 -13.18 8.63
CA SER A 97 11.75 -13.76 7.76
C SER A 97 12.75 -12.68 7.36
N ASN A 98 14.04 -12.98 7.48
CA ASN A 98 15.11 -12.08 7.06
C ASN A 98 15.06 -10.68 7.73
N PHE A 99 14.56 -10.59 8.98
CA PHE A 99 14.37 -9.32 9.70
C PHE A 99 15.62 -8.43 9.72
N TRP A 100 16.81 -9.04 9.74
CA TRP A 100 18.08 -8.34 9.75
C TRP A 100 18.33 -7.48 8.51
N HIS A 101 17.72 -7.79 7.35
CA HIS A 101 17.81 -6.93 6.16
C HIS A 101 17.11 -5.58 6.31
N GLN A 102 16.27 -5.43 7.35
CA GLN A 102 15.53 -4.20 7.64
C GLN A 102 16.26 -3.32 8.64
N TYR A 103 17.29 -3.86 9.28
CA TYR A 103 18.06 -3.11 10.26
C TYR A 103 18.98 -2.13 9.54
N PRO A 104 19.26 -0.97 10.14
CA PRO A 104 20.31 -0.08 9.66
C PRO A 104 21.63 -0.83 9.43
N SER A 105 22.34 -0.49 8.36
CA SER A 105 23.63 -1.13 8.05
C SER A 105 24.65 -0.95 9.18
N GLY A 106 25.58 -1.91 9.32
CA GLY A 106 26.69 -1.80 10.28
C GLY A 106 26.45 -2.51 11.62
N TYR A 107 25.42 -3.35 11.72
CA TYR A 107 25.21 -4.21 12.87
C TYR A 107 26.23 -5.37 12.90
N ALA A 108 26.65 -5.78 14.10
CA ALA A 108 27.53 -6.93 14.34
C ALA A 108 26.78 -8.13 14.93
N ASN A 109 25.58 -7.91 15.47
CA ASN A 109 24.72 -8.96 16.01
C ASN A 109 23.28 -8.46 15.98
N VAL A 110 22.32 -9.37 15.80
CA VAL A 110 20.90 -9.06 15.66
C VAL A 110 20.04 -10.13 16.34
N GLY A 111 18.83 -9.77 16.75
CA GLY A 111 17.86 -10.70 17.29
C GLY A 111 16.46 -10.11 17.27
N GLU A 112 15.45 -10.98 17.31
CA GLU A 112 14.04 -10.59 17.37
C GLU A 112 13.32 -11.51 18.36
N ILE A 113 12.47 -10.95 19.20
CA ILE A 113 11.50 -11.70 20.00
C ILE A 113 10.10 -11.13 19.78
N ILE A 114 9.10 -12.01 19.81
CA ILE A 114 7.69 -11.64 19.64
C ILE A 114 6.85 -12.24 20.78
N ALA A 115 5.78 -11.56 21.17
CA ALA A 115 4.76 -12.10 22.08
C ALA A 115 3.42 -11.41 21.80
N TRP A 116 2.34 -11.99 22.31
CA TRP A 116 1.04 -11.34 22.36
C TRP A 116 0.28 -11.72 23.62
N ARG A 117 -0.69 -10.88 24.01
CA ARG A 117 -1.50 -11.00 25.23
C ARG A 117 -2.88 -10.41 25.04
N THR A 118 -3.87 -10.77 25.86
CA THR A 118 -5.24 -10.20 25.79
C THR A 118 -5.52 -9.11 26.81
N ASP A 119 -4.70 -8.98 27.85
CA ASP A 119 -4.92 -8.06 28.97
C ASP A 119 -4.16 -6.73 28.84
N ALA A 120 -3.46 -6.52 27.72
CA ALA A 120 -2.73 -5.28 27.42
C ALA A 120 -1.68 -4.86 28.46
N ASP A 121 -1.08 -5.83 29.17
CA ASP A 121 -0.03 -5.59 30.16
C ASP A 121 1.39 -5.79 29.57
N ALA A 122 2.11 -4.70 29.29
CA ALA A 122 3.50 -4.71 28.83
C ALA A 122 4.47 -5.40 29.79
N ALA A 123 4.34 -5.18 31.10
CA ALA A 123 5.25 -5.78 32.08
C ALA A 123 5.08 -7.30 32.09
N ALA A 124 3.84 -7.76 31.94
CA ALA A 124 3.53 -9.16 31.84
C ALA A 124 3.95 -9.78 30.48
N LEU A 125 3.98 -8.99 29.41
CA LEU A 125 4.57 -9.38 28.13
C LEU A 125 6.07 -9.65 28.26
N VAL A 126 6.79 -8.81 29.02
CA VAL A 126 8.21 -9.07 29.34
C VAL A 126 8.37 -10.30 30.23
N ARG A 127 7.52 -10.50 31.25
CA ARG A 127 7.54 -11.74 32.06
C ARG A 127 7.34 -13.00 31.21
N GLN A 128 6.47 -12.93 30.20
CA GLN A 128 6.27 -14.03 29.26
C GLN A 128 7.54 -14.34 28.46
N TRP A 129 8.30 -13.33 28.03
CA TRP A 129 9.62 -13.53 27.42
C TRP A 129 10.65 -14.12 28.39
N ILE A 130 10.70 -13.65 29.64
CA ILE A 130 11.61 -14.18 30.68
C ILE A 130 11.35 -15.66 30.97
N ASN A 131 10.08 -16.07 30.94
CA ASN A 131 9.69 -17.45 31.23
C ASN A 131 9.92 -18.41 30.04
N SER A 132 10.22 -17.90 28.84
CA SER A 132 10.59 -18.71 27.68
C SER A 132 12.11 -18.81 27.55
N PRO A 133 12.74 -20.01 27.64
CA PRO A 133 14.19 -20.15 27.55
C PRO A 133 14.80 -19.53 26.26
N ALA A 134 14.11 -19.67 25.12
CA ALA A 134 14.58 -19.12 23.85
C ALA A 134 14.52 -17.58 23.83
N HIS A 135 13.43 -16.97 24.30
CA HIS A 135 13.33 -15.51 24.38
C HIS A 135 14.25 -14.93 25.46
N ARG A 136 14.35 -15.59 26.62
CA ARG A 136 15.27 -15.23 27.70
C ARG A 136 16.72 -15.18 27.23
N ALA A 137 17.14 -16.08 26.33
CA ALA A 137 18.48 -16.06 25.75
C ALA A 137 18.79 -14.75 25.01
N HIS A 138 17.81 -14.14 24.32
CA HIS A 138 17.99 -12.81 23.72
C HIS A 138 18.04 -11.70 24.77
N LEU A 139 17.17 -11.75 25.78
CA LEU A 139 17.16 -10.78 26.89
C LEU A 139 18.48 -10.78 27.66
N GLU A 140 19.11 -11.93 27.83
CA GLU A 140 20.37 -12.09 28.56
C GLU A 140 21.63 -11.96 27.69
N ASN A 141 21.47 -11.76 26.38
CA ASN A 141 22.60 -11.71 25.46
C ASN A 141 23.48 -10.47 25.74
N ARG A 142 24.74 -10.72 26.10
CA ARG A 142 25.76 -9.70 26.42
C ARG A 142 26.24 -8.94 25.18
N ASN A 143 26.01 -9.46 23.98
CA ASN A 143 26.51 -8.85 22.75
C ASN A 143 25.62 -7.70 22.25
N TYR A 144 24.34 -7.65 22.62
CA TYR A 144 23.46 -6.55 22.23
C TYR A 144 23.82 -5.25 22.97
N THR A 145 23.69 -4.14 22.26
CA THR A 145 23.88 -2.78 22.80
C THR A 145 22.66 -1.89 22.58
N HIS A 146 21.75 -2.29 21.69
CA HIS A 146 20.58 -1.51 21.29
C HIS A 146 19.34 -2.40 21.24
N MET A 147 18.19 -1.79 21.51
CA MET A 147 16.89 -2.39 21.23
C MET A 147 15.91 -1.39 20.66
N GLY A 148 14.95 -1.91 19.91
CA GLY A 148 13.78 -1.20 19.44
C GLY A 148 12.53 -2.05 19.66
N ILE A 149 11.43 -1.41 20.03
CA ILE A 149 10.22 -2.08 20.49
C ILE A 149 9.05 -1.57 19.67
N GLY A 150 8.20 -2.50 19.25
CA GLY A 150 6.93 -2.22 18.62
C GLY A 150 5.79 -2.86 19.39
N ILE A 151 4.68 -2.13 19.54
CA ILE A 151 3.44 -2.62 20.18
C ILE A 151 2.26 -2.27 19.28
N ALA A 152 1.45 -3.27 18.94
CA ALA A 152 0.20 -3.10 18.22
C ALA A 152 -0.97 -3.69 19.01
N PHE A 153 -2.18 -3.18 18.78
CA PHE A 153 -3.41 -3.74 19.34
C PHE A 153 -4.33 -4.19 18.20
N ALA A 154 -4.88 -5.39 18.31
CA ALA A 154 -5.75 -5.98 17.31
C ALA A 154 -7.01 -6.58 17.96
N SER A 155 -8.18 -6.04 17.60
CA SER A 155 -9.48 -6.54 18.09
C SER A 155 -9.89 -7.79 17.32
N ASN A 156 -10.49 -8.76 18.03
CA ASN A 156 -10.91 -10.06 17.50
C ASN A 156 -9.78 -10.88 16.84
N TRP A 157 -8.53 -10.58 17.18
CA TRP A 157 -7.35 -11.23 16.65
C TRP A 157 -6.99 -12.45 17.49
N ARG A 158 -7.07 -13.65 16.89
CA ARG A 158 -6.91 -14.98 17.55
C ARG A 158 -7.79 -15.23 18.77
N THR A 159 -8.70 -14.31 19.06
CA THR A 159 -9.49 -14.25 20.28
C THR A 159 -10.88 -13.76 19.94
N ALA A 160 -11.92 -14.40 20.48
CA ALA A 160 -13.28 -13.95 20.28
C ALA A 160 -13.58 -12.79 21.25
N ASN A 161 -14.08 -11.67 20.73
CA ASN A 161 -14.59 -10.53 21.52
C ASN A 161 -13.56 -9.90 22.47
N SER A 162 -12.27 -9.93 22.12
CA SER A 162 -11.21 -9.29 22.91
C SER A 162 -10.17 -8.60 22.03
N THR A 163 -9.40 -7.68 22.61
CA THR A 163 -8.31 -7.00 21.91
C THR A 163 -6.97 -7.54 22.38
N ALA A 164 -6.23 -8.14 21.45
CA ALA A 164 -4.87 -8.61 21.68
C ALA A 164 -3.87 -7.44 21.59
N MET A 165 -2.93 -7.39 22.53
CA MET A 165 -1.69 -6.64 22.44
C MET A 165 -0.62 -7.54 21.82
N ILE A 166 0.07 -7.07 20.80
CA ILE A 166 1.10 -7.80 20.06
C ILE A 166 2.38 -6.99 20.15
N GLY A 167 3.47 -7.62 20.57
CA GLY A 167 4.75 -6.97 20.77
C GLY A 167 5.88 -7.66 20.03
N THR A 168 6.73 -6.86 19.41
CA THR A 168 8.00 -7.27 18.82
C THR A 168 9.11 -6.46 19.47
N THR A 169 10.23 -7.10 19.81
CA THR A 169 11.46 -6.40 20.19
C THR A 169 12.60 -6.85 19.29
N ASN A 170 13.22 -5.89 18.62
CA ASN A 170 14.40 -6.07 17.78
C ASN A 170 15.65 -5.63 18.57
N PHE A 171 16.65 -6.50 18.65
CA PHE A 171 17.92 -6.26 19.33
C PHE A 171 19.05 -6.15 18.32
N ALA A 172 20.03 -5.28 18.58
CA ALA A 172 21.24 -5.24 17.77
C ALA A 172 22.49 -4.88 18.56
N ARG A 173 23.65 -5.20 17.98
CA ARG A 173 24.95 -4.63 18.36
C ARG A 173 25.43 -3.68 17.28
N TYR A 174 25.61 -2.42 17.63
CA TYR A 174 26.37 -1.45 16.82
C TYR A 174 27.61 -1.02 17.60
N THR A 175 28.72 -0.81 16.90
CA THR A 175 30.01 -0.38 17.46
C THR A 175 30.57 0.79 16.65
N GLY A 176 31.04 1.83 17.33
CA GLY A 176 31.69 2.98 16.69
C GLY A 176 30.73 4.10 16.26
N SER A 177 31.27 5.08 15.52
CA SER A 177 30.60 6.29 15.06
C SER A 177 29.58 6.08 13.93
N SER A 178 29.43 4.87 13.42
CA SER A 178 28.47 4.48 12.38
C SER A 178 27.12 4.00 12.93
N ALA A 179 26.98 3.89 14.25
CA ALA A 179 25.72 3.50 14.88
C ALA A 179 24.65 4.60 14.64
N PRO A 180 23.44 4.24 14.16
CA PRO A 180 22.32 5.17 14.13
C PRO A 180 22.06 5.78 15.50
N SER A 181 21.42 6.96 15.53
CA SER A 181 21.11 7.66 16.77
C SER A 181 20.39 6.75 17.75
N SER A 182 20.84 6.77 19.01
CA SER A 182 20.25 6.00 20.09
C SER A 182 20.26 6.79 21.39
N TYR A 183 19.38 6.42 22.29
CA TYR A 183 19.03 7.19 23.49
C TYR A 183 19.07 6.26 24.71
N ASP A 184 19.31 6.82 25.89
CA ASP A 184 19.36 6.03 27.13
C ASP A 184 17.99 5.43 27.47
N SER A 185 16.91 6.08 27.04
CA SER A 185 15.55 5.61 27.23
C SER A 185 14.61 6.14 26.15
N VAL A 186 13.42 5.54 26.09
CA VAL A 186 12.29 6.05 25.30
C VAL A 186 11.97 7.50 25.68
N ASN A 187 11.95 7.82 26.98
CA ASN A 187 11.71 9.19 27.46
C ASN A 187 12.83 10.17 27.08
N ALA A 188 14.09 9.73 27.06
CA ALA A 188 15.22 10.56 26.60
C ALA A 188 15.11 10.86 25.10
N TRP A 189 14.67 9.89 24.32
CA TRP A 189 14.34 10.09 22.91
C TRP A 189 13.19 11.09 22.72
N VAL A 190 12.10 10.95 23.49
CA VAL A 190 10.96 11.87 23.42
C VAL A 190 11.37 13.31 23.75
N ARG A 191 12.17 13.51 24.80
CA ARG A 191 12.71 14.85 25.14
C ARG A 191 13.62 15.43 24.06
N ALA A 192 14.27 14.60 23.26
CA ALA A 192 15.07 15.02 22.11
C ALA A 192 14.22 15.32 20.85
N GLY A 193 12.89 15.34 20.98
CA GLY A 193 11.95 15.61 19.89
C GLY A 193 11.36 14.37 19.22
N GLY A 194 11.67 13.16 19.72
CA GLY A 194 11.00 11.92 19.32
C GLY A 194 9.55 11.86 19.79
N ARG A 195 8.72 11.01 19.17
CA ARG A 195 7.33 10.76 19.62
C ARG A 195 7.01 9.28 19.52
N VAL A 196 6.39 8.74 20.56
CA VAL A 196 6.04 7.30 20.71
C VAL A 196 4.53 7.14 20.62
N ASP A 197 3.85 7.95 19.81
CA ASP A 197 2.39 7.88 19.77
C ASP A 197 1.95 6.62 19.01
N GLY A 198 0.81 6.04 19.43
CA GLY A 198 0.09 5.07 18.62
C GLY A 198 -0.42 5.76 17.35
N PRO A 199 -0.98 5.01 16.38
CA PRO A 199 -1.46 5.65 15.17
C PRO A 199 -2.65 6.55 15.56
N PRO A 200 -2.68 7.83 15.13
CA PRO A 200 -3.87 8.64 15.26
C PRO A 200 -5.01 8.01 14.47
N SER A 201 -6.24 8.48 14.70
CA SER A 201 -7.51 8.05 14.07
C SER A 201 -7.60 8.05 12.52
N GLY A 202 -6.50 8.05 11.78
CA GLY A 202 -6.44 7.85 10.33
C GLY A 202 -6.14 6.39 9.94
N VAL A 203 -6.72 5.94 8.83
CA VAL A 203 -6.41 4.62 8.25
C VAL A 203 -5.03 4.69 7.60
N ARG A 204 -4.11 3.80 7.97
CA ARG A 204 -2.76 3.75 7.37
C ARG A 204 -2.60 2.53 6.48
N ILE A 205 -2.22 2.76 5.22
CA ILE A 205 -1.81 1.71 4.28
C ILE A 205 -0.29 1.59 4.37
N ALA A 206 0.19 0.90 5.40
CA ALA A 206 1.61 0.68 5.71
C ALA A 206 2.16 -0.53 4.94
N ALA A 207 2.01 -0.53 3.61
CA ALA A 207 2.51 -1.62 2.79
C ALA A 207 4.04 -1.73 2.85
N ARG A 208 4.53 -2.97 3.05
CA ARG A 208 5.96 -3.33 3.19
C ARG A 208 6.85 -2.81 2.05
N ASP A 209 6.27 -2.70 0.86
CA ASP A 209 6.86 -2.23 -0.38
C ASP A 209 5.73 -1.77 -1.30
N THR A 210 6.11 -1.14 -2.41
CA THR A 210 5.20 -0.60 -3.42
C THR A 210 4.24 -1.65 -4.00
N MET A 211 4.62 -2.92 -4.04
CA MET A 211 3.79 -3.97 -4.64
C MET A 211 2.71 -4.45 -3.69
N GLN A 212 3.09 -4.66 -2.43
CA GLN A 212 2.10 -4.89 -1.40
C GLN A 212 1.13 -3.71 -1.33
N ALA A 213 1.61 -2.47 -1.53
CA ALA A 213 0.73 -1.30 -1.57
C ALA A 213 -0.29 -1.41 -2.69
N SER A 214 0.12 -1.85 -3.89
CA SER A 214 -0.80 -2.05 -5.02
C SER A 214 -1.85 -3.13 -4.74
N ILE A 215 -1.46 -4.21 -4.06
CA ILE A 215 -2.38 -5.28 -3.66
C ILE A 215 -3.35 -4.78 -2.59
N ASP A 216 -2.84 -4.12 -1.53
CA ASP A 216 -3.65 -3.61 -0.43
C ASP A 216 -4.66 -2.56 -0.92
N MET A 217 -4.25 -1.71 -1.86
CA MET A 217 -5.12 -0.74 -2.50
C MET A 217 -6.22 -1.40 -3.32
N SER A 218 -5.88 -2.45 -4.07
CA SER A 218 -6.86 -3.25 -4.82
C SER A 218 -7.84 -3.96 -3.89
N VAL A 219 -7.37 -4.59 -2.82
CA VAL A 219 -8.21 -5.27 -1.81
C VAL A 219 -9.16 -4.28 -1.14
N SER A 220 -8.67 -3.08 -0.82
CA SER A 220 -9.44 -2.10 -0.05
C SER A 220 -10.46 -1.32 -0.88
N HIS A 221 -10.18 -1.07 -2.17
CA HIS A 221 -10.99 -0.15 -2.99
C HIS A 221 -11.69 -0.81 -4.19
N LYS A 222 -11.31 -2.04 -4.57
CA LYS A 222 -11.88 -2.71 -5.74
C LYS A 222 -12.81 -3.85 -5.34
N VAL A 223 -14.02 -3.80 -5.87
CA VAL A 223 -15.01 -4.88 -5.78
C VAL A 223 -14.65 -5.92 -6.85
N PRO A 224 -14.21 -7.15 -6.49
CA PRO A 224 -13.70 -8.12 -7.45
C PRO A 224 -14.57 -8.34 -8.67
N SER A 225 -15.87 -8.56 -8.46
CA SER A 225 -16.83 -8.85 -9.52
C SER A 225 -17.03 -7.72 -10.53
N ARG A 226 -16.49 -6.53 -10.28
CA ARG A 226 -16.57 -5.37 -11.18
C ARG A 226 -15.29 -5.13 -11.96
N VAL A 227 -14.16 -5.69 -11.53
CA VAL A 227 -12.88 -5.46 -12.20
C VAL A 227 -12.78 -6.36 -13.43
N THR A 228 -12.90 -5.77 -14.60
CA THR A 228 -12.79 -6.50 -15.88
C THR A 228 -11.37 -6.48 -16.43
N GLU A 229 -10.54 -5.52 -16.01
CA GLU A 229 -9.17 -5.42 -16.49
C GLU A 229 -8.19 -4.96 -15.42
N VAL A 230 -6.99 -5.56 -15.44
CA VAL A 230 -5.88 -5.23 -14.55
C VAL A 230 -4.70 -4.74 -15.39
N TYR A 231 -4.21 -3.54 -15.10
CA TYR A 231 -2.93 -3.06 -15.60
C TYR A 231 -1.80 -3.59 -14.73
N LEU A 232 -0.82 -4.24 -15.34
CA LEU A 232 0.35 -4.82 -14.67
C LEU A 232 1.60 -4.03 -15.04
N ALA A 233 2.21 -3.34 -14.09
CA ALA A 233 3.39 -2.50 -14.32
C ALA A 233 4.59 -2.95 -13.46
N PRO A 234 5.83 -2.71 -13.90
CA PRO A 234 7.02 -3.03 -13.11
C PRO A 234 7.10 -2.16 -11.85
N SER A 235 7.48 -2.77 -10.72
CA SER A 235 7.59 -2.07 -9.42
C SER A 235 8.79 -1.13 -9.28
N HIS A 236 9.74 -1.19 -10.21
CA HIS A 236 11.01 -0.46 -10.18
C HIS A 236 11.12 0.61 -11.29
N VAL A 237 10.13 0.66 -12.19
CA VAL A 237 9.99 1.70 -13.22
C VAL A 237 8.62 2.36 -13.00
N TYR A 238 8.65 3.45 -12.25
CA TYR A 238 7.44 4.04 -11.65
C TYR A 238 6.57 4.81 -12.65
N PHE A 239 7.15 5.18 -13.78
CA PHE A 239 6.56 6.11 -14.74
C PHE A 239 5.45 5.47 -15.57
N GLU A 240 5.62 4.20 -15.94
CA GLU A 240 4.60 3.39 -16.61
C GLU A 240 3.40 3.15 -15.69
N ALA A 241 3.66 2.84 -14.42
CA ALA A 241 2.60 2.72 -13.42
C ALA A 241 1.84 4.06 -13.24
N LEU A 242 2.56 5.19 -13.21
CA LEU A 242 1.97 6.53 -13.13
C LEU A 242 1.11 6.88 -14.36
N ALA A 243 1.53 6.50 -15.56
CA ALA A 243 0.77 6.68 -16.79
C ALA A 243 -0.48 5.78 -16.83
N ALA A 244 -0.41 4.59 -16.24
CA ALA A 244 -1.54 3.66 -16.14
C ALA A 244 -2.55 4.02 -15.04
N ALA A 245 -2.11 4.72 -13.99
CA ALA A 245 -2.93 5.00 -12.81
C ALA A 245 -4.25 5.73 -13.13
N PRO A 246 -4.31 6.73 -14.04
CA PRO A 246 -5.58 7.37 -14.41
C PRO A 246 -6.62 6.40 -14.97
N ALA A 247 -6.19 5.37 -15.71
CA ALA A 247 -7.11 4.38 -16.27
C ALA A 247 -7.54 3.38 -15.19
N ALA A 248 -6.58 2.99 -14.33
CA ALA A 248 -6.80 2.11 -13.19
C ALA A 248 -7.72 2.71 -12.12
N ALA A 249 -7.85 4.03 -12.08
CA ALA A 249 -8.71 4.72 -11.14
C ALA A 249 -10.20 4.46 -11.38
N ARG A 250 -10.59 4.06 -12.61
CA ARG A 250 -11.95 3.61 -12.94
C ARG A 250 -12.35 2.40 -12.09
N ALA A 251 -13.61 2.35 -11.66
CA ALA A 251 -14.12 1.32 -10.75
C ALA A 251 -13.97 -0.12 -11.27
N ASP A 252 -13.94 -0.30 -12.59
CA ASP A 252 -13.84 -1.59 -13.31
C ASP A 252 -12.40 -1.93 -13.74
N ARG A 253 -11.41 -1.16 -13.27
CA ARG A 253 -9.99 -1.35 -13.54
C ARG A 253 -9.17 -1.40 -12.25
N ALA A 254 -8.01 -2.02 -12.30
CA ALA A 254 -7.04 -1.99 -11.19
C ALA A 254 -5.60 -1.87 -11.71
N LEU A 255 -4.69 -1.36 -10.88
CA LEU A 255 -3.25 -1.33 -11.13
C LEU A 255 -2.56 -2.22 -10.10
N LEU A 256 -1.83 -3.23 -10.57
CA LEU A 256 -0.98 -4.09 -9.75
C LEU A 256 0.47 -4.00 -10.23
N LEU A 257 1.39 -4.15 -9.28
CA LEU A 257 2.82 -4.06 -9.56
C LEU A 257 3.54 -5.40 -9.43
N VAL A 258 4.58 -5.59 -10.23
CA VAL A 258 5.35 -6.84 -10.28
C VAL A 258 6.85 -6.62 -10.08
N GLU A 259 7.52 -7.58 -9.43
CA GLU A 259 8.97 -7.58 -9.21
C GLU A 259 9.73 -7.91 -10.50
N PRO A 260 11.01 -7.48 -10.62
CA PRO A 260 11.91 -8.00 -11.66
C PRO A 260 11.98 -9.54 -11.70
N GLY A 261 11.81 -10.21 -10.54
CA GLY A 261 11.77 -11.68 -10.42
C GLY A 261 10.46 -12.34 -10.89
N GLY A 262 9.50 -11.55 -11.39
CA GLY A 262 8.18 -12.00 -11.85
C GLY A 262 7.11 -11.98 -10.75
N PRO A 263 5.93 -12.56 -10.99
CA PRO A 263 4.80 -12.42 -10.08
C PRO A 263 5.01 -13.20 -8.78
N SER A 264 4.82 -12.52 -7.64
CA SER A 264 4.81 -13.16 -6.33
C SER A 264 3.51 -13.98 -6.12
N THR A 265 3.50 -14.90 -5.16
CA THR A 265 2.28 -15.64 -4.80
C THR A 265 1.15 -14.71 -4.38
N ALA A 266 1.46 -13.62 -3.65
CA ALA A 266 0.47 -12.62 -3.25
C ALA A 266 -0.15 -11.91 -4.45
N LEU A 267 0.67 -11.50 -5.42
CA LEU A 267 0.19 -10.89 -6.67
C LEU A 267 -0.72 -11.87 -7.46
N LEU A 268 -0.31 -13.13 -7.59
CA LEU A 268 -1.12 -14.14 -8.28
C LEU A 268 -2.44 -14.42 -7.57
N ASN A 269 -2.45 -14.42 -6.23
CA ASN A 269 -3.68 -14.58 -5.45
C ASN A 269 -4.62 -13.40 -5.64
N GLU A 270 -4.09 -12.17 -5.68
CA GLU A 270 -4.90 -10.98 -5.92
C GLU A 270 -5.48 -10.97 -7.34
N LEU A 271 -4.69 -11.34 -8.34
CA LEU A 271 -5.16 -11.52 -9.71
C LEU A 271 -6.30 -12.55 -9.80
N ARG A 272 -6.21 -13.67 -9.08
CA ARG A 272 -7.31 -14.66 -9.00
C ARG A 272 -8.51 -14.15 -8.23
N ARG A 273 -8.32 -13.34 -7.17
CA ARG A 273 -9.41 -12.71 -6.43
C ARG A 273 -10.20 -11.80 -7.35
N LEU A 274 -9.52 -10.96 -8.12
CA LEU A 274 -10.13 -10.03 -9.09
C LEU A 274 -10.74 -10.77 -10.29
N ASN A 275 -10.12 -11.86 -10.74
CA ASN A 275 -10.56 -12.67 -11.89
C ASN A 275 -10.91 -11.82 -13.14
N PRO A 276 -10.01 -10.95 -13.61
CA PRO A 276 -10.29 -10.06 -14.74
C PRO A 276 -10.39 -10.83 -16.06
N SER A 277 -11.14 -10.28 -17.03
CA SER A 277 -11.14 -10.80 -18.40
C SER A 277 -9.89 -10.41 -19.18
N THR A 278 -9.21 -9.34 -18.77
CA THR A 278 -8.00 -8.84 -19.43
C THR A 278 -6.91 -8.46 -18.42
N VAL A 279 -5.66 -8.81 -18.71
CA VAL A 279 -4.49 -8.27 -18.01
C VAL A 279 -3.60 -7.58 -19.04
N THR A 280 -3.44 -6.26 -18.88
CA THR A 280 -2.66 -5.43 -19.79
C THR A 280 -1.32 -5.08 -19.15
N ALA A 281 -0.24 -5.64 -19.69
CA ALA A 281 1.11 -5.30 -19.28
C ALA A 281 1.48 -3.89 -19.75
N VAL A 282 1.95 -3.03 -18.85
CA VAL A 282 2.34 -1.64 -19.18
C VAL A 282 3.84 -1.52 -19.00
N GLY A 283 4.56 -1.46 -20.12
CA GLY A 283 6.02 -1.32 -20.13
C GLY A 283 6.72 -2.22 -21.12
N ALA A 284 8.01 -1.92 -21.32
CA ALA A 284 8.90 -2.64 -22.23
C ALA A 284 9.18 -4.09 -21.75
N THR A 285 9.66 -4.93 -22.68
CA THR A 285 9.91 -6.36 -22.42
C THR A 285 11.16 -6.64 -21.59
N ASP A 286 12.07 -5.67 -21.47
CA ASP A 286 13.27 -5.76 -20.64
C ASP A 286 12.96 -5.62 -19.13
N VAL A 287 12.03 -4.73 -18.77
CA VAL A 287 11.60 -4.48 -17.39
C VAL A 287 10.40 -5.31 -16.96
N LEU A 288 9.57 -5.74 -17.93
CA LEU A 288 8.44 -6.63 -17.73
C LEU A 288 8.50 -7.79 -18.73
N PRO A 289 9.29 -8.85 -18.50
CA PRO A 289 9.54 -9.90 -19.49
C PRO A 289 8.30 -10.73 -19.86
N ASN A 290 8.31 -11.32 -21.05
CA ASN A 290 7.22 -12.21 -21.50
C ASN A 290 7.07 -13.45 -20.60
N SER A 291 8.14 -13.90 -19.94
CA SER A 291 8.07 -14.98 -18.94
C SER A 291 7.19 -14.63 -17.74
N THR A 292 7.19 -13.36 -17.30
CA THR A 292 6.27 -12.84 -16.28
C THR A 292 4.82 -12.94 -16.77
N LEU A 293 4.56 -12.54 -18.01
CA LEU A 293 3.21 -12.59 -18.59
C LEU A 293 2.72 -14.03 -18.81
N SER A 294 3.60 -14.96 -19.19
CA SER A 294 3.27 -16.38 -19.27
C SER A 294 2.85 -16.94 -17.92
N ARG A 295 3.55 -16.59 -16.83
CA ARG A 295 3.19 -17.01 -15.46
C ARG A 295 1.85 -16.43 -15.03
N VAL A 296 1.54 -15.19 -15.42
CA VAL A 296 0.23 -14.58 -15.17
C VAL A 296 -0.87 -15.29 -15.97
N GLY A 297 -0.66 -15.54 -17.26
CA GLY A 297 -1.61 -16.28 -18.11
C GLY A 297 -1.87 -17.69 -17.61
N SER A 298 -0.86 -18.40 -17.09
CA SER A 298 -1.06 -19.71 -16.45
C SER A 298 -1.90 -19.63 -15.18
N ALA A 299 -1.83 -18.53 -14.42
CA ALA A 299 -2.64 -18.33 -13.22
C ALA A 299 -4.08 -17.88 -13.52
N LEU A 300 -4.31 -17.31 -14.71
CA LEU A 300 -5.59 -16.80 -15.21
C LEU A 300 -5.87 -17.33 -16.63
N PRO A 301 -6.17 -18.63 -16.80
CA PRO A 301 -6.28 -19.26 -18.13
C PRO A 301 -7.40 -18.70 -19.02
N ASN A 302 -8.37 -18.00 -18.43
CA ASN A 302 -9.49 -17.40 -19.15
C ASN A 302 -9.28 -15.90 -19.45
N ALA A 303 -8.19 -15.30 -18.96
CA ALA A 303 -7.91 -13.90 -19.18
C ALA A 303 -7.09 -13.70 -20.46
N THR A 304 -7.39 -12.64 -21.20
CA THR A 304 -6.54 -12.19 -22.30
C THR A 304 -5.36 -11.41 -21.73
N VAL A 305 -4.13 -11.83 -22.01
CA VAL A 305 -2.93 -11.13 -21.56
C VAL A 305 -2.33 -10.34 -22.73
N THR A 306 -2.33 -9.02 -22.64
CA THR A 306 -1.85 -8.10 -23.68
C THR A 306 -0.72 -7.22 -23.14
N ARG A 307 -0.15 -6.36 -24.00
CA ARG A 307 0.87 -5.40 -23.61
C ARG A 307 0.70 -4.08 -24.35
N VAL A 308 0.83 -2.98 -23.62
CA VAL A 308 1.18 -1.66 -24.17
C VAL A 308 2.68 -1.47 -24.03
N ALA A 309 3.38 -1.46 -25.17
CA ALA A 309 4.83 -1.39 -25.24
C ALA A 309 5.32 -0.03 -25.74
N GLY A 310 6.60 0.21 -25.53
CA GLY A 310 7.38 1.34 -26.01
C GLY A 310 8.85 1.09 -25.67
N SER A 311 9.76 1.87 -26.25
CA SER A 311 11.19 1.79 -25.96
C SER A 311 11.58 2.44 -24.63
N ASP A 312 10.76 3.37 -24.14
CA ASP A 312 10.92 4.08 -22.88
C ASP A 312 9.55 4.47 -22.27
N ALA A 313 9.55 5.00 -21.04
CA ALA A 313 8.31 5.37 -20.37
C ALA A 313 7.52 6.51 -21.07
N PRO A 314 8.14 7.52 -21.71
CA PRO A 314 7.45 8.50 -22.56
C PRO A 314 6.68 7.83 -23.69
N GLU A 315 7.31 6.94 -24.46
CA GLU A 315 6.63 6.22 -25.52
C GLU A 315 5.51 5.30 -25.00
N VAL A 316 5.77 4.54 -23.93
CA VAL A 316 4.75 3.71 -23.27
C VAL A 316 3.56 4.58 -22.83
N SER A 317 3.81 5.74 -22.23
CA SER A 317 2.74 6.64 -21.76
C SER A 317 1.89 7.21 -22.90
N ALA A 318 2.50 7.57 -24.03
CA ALA A 318 1.78 8.06 -25.20
C ALA A 318 0.96 6.94 -25.85
N ASN A 319 1.52 5.74 -25.98
CA ASN A 319 0.80 4.58 -26.52
C ASN A 319 -0.36 4.17 -25.60
N PHE A 320 -0.14 4.18 -24.28
CA PHE A 320 -1.17 3.90 -23.29
C PHE A 320 -2.28 4.95 -23.33
N ALA A 321 -1.93 6.23 -23.44
CA ALA A 321 -2.89 7.32 -23.54
C ALA A 321 -3.80 7.18 -24.78
N ARG A 322 -3.26 6.83 -25.95
CA ARG A 322 -4.09 6.59 -27.15
C ARG A 322 -5.06 5.42 -26.97
N GLN A 323 -4.59 4.34 -26.34
CA GLN A 323 -5.38 3.14 -26.19
C GLN A 323 -6.51 3.31 -25.16
N GLU A 324 -6.19 3.88 -23.99
CA GLU A 324 -7.09 3.89 -22.82
C GLU A 324 -7.88 5.19 -22.66
N PHE A 325 -7.54 6.23 -23.44
CA PHE A 325 -8.19 7.54 -23.43
C PHE A 325 -8.38 8.11 -24.84
N PRO A 326 -9.03 7.36 -25.75
CA PRO A 326 -9.27 7.85 -27.10
C PRO A 326 -10.13 9.13 -27.05
N ASN A 327 -9.72 10.16 -27.80
CA ASN A 327 -10.43 11.45 -27.89
C ASN A 327 -10.56 12.22 -26.56
N ALA A 328 -9.61 12.08 -25.64
CA ALA A 328 -9.64 12.86 -24.40
C ALA A 328 -9.54 14.37 -24.66
N ASP A 329 -10.47 15.15 -24.10
CA ASP A 329 -10.50 16.62 -24.25
C ASP A 329 -9.31 17.34 -23.58
N ARG A 330 -8.68 16.69 -22.62
CA ARG A 330 -7.56 17.22 -21.84
C ARG A 330 -6.49 16.16 -21.67
N VAL A 331 -5.24 16.58 -21.62
CA VAL A 331 -4.11 15.73 -21.24
C VAL A 331 -3.21 16.43 -20.22
N TYR A 332 -2.76 15.69 -19.21
CA TYR A 332 -1.71 16.13 -18.30
C TYR A 332 -0.36 15.68 -18.83
N VAL A 333 0.65 16.56 -18.73
CA VAL A 333 2.02 16.28 -19.16
C VAL A 333 2.98 16.50 -18.00
N ALA A 334 3.89 15.55 -17.79
CA ALA A 334 4.97 15.69 -16.81
C ALA A 334 6.30 15.15 -17.36
N ALA A 335 7.42 15.59 -16.79
CA ALA A 335 8.75 15.12 -17.20
C ALA A 335 9.16 13.83 -16.47
N GLU A 336 9.69 12.86 -17.21
CA GLU A 336 10.03 11.48 -16.84
C GLU A 336 11.24 11.34 -15.87
N ARG A 337 11.65 12.38 -15.15
CA ARG A 337 12.60 12.25 -14.02
C ARG A 337 12.21 13.08 -12.81
N ASN A 338 11.04 13.71 -12.85
CA ASN A 338 10.45 14.39 -11.70
C ASN A 338 9.24 13.60 -11.20
N LEU A 339 9.51 12.61 -10.34
CA LEU A 339 8.48 11.75 -9.78
C LEU A 339 7.38 12.53 -9.06
N SER A 340 7.71 13.61 -8.36
CA SER A 340 6.70 14.39 -7.62
C SER A 340 5.71 15.11 -8.55
N ASP A 341 6.21 15.67 -9.64
CA ASP A 341 5.37 16.32 -10.65
C ASP A 341 4.52 15.27 -11.38
N ALA A 342 5.12 14.12 -11.74
CA ALA A 342 4.41 13.03 -12.39
C ALA A 342 3.33 12.40 -11.48
N ILE A 343 3.58 12.24 -10.18
CA ILE A 343 2.56 11.82 -9.18
C ILE A 343 1.42 12.85 -9.11
N SER A 344 1.77 14.13 -9.05
CA SER A 344 0.77 15.21 -8.98
C SER A 344 -0.11 15.24 -10.24
N ALA A 345 0.52 15.09 -11.40
CA ALA A 345 -0.14 15.00 -12.69
C ALA A 345 -1.02 13.75 -12.80
N SER A 346 -0.50 12.59 -12.38
CA SER A 346 -1.21 11.30 -12.40
C SER A 346 -2.45 11.32 -11.50
N SER A 347 -2.33 11.83 -10.26
CA SER A 347 -3.48 11.93 -9.34
C SER A 347 -4.55 12.89 -9.84
N ALA A 348 -4.18 14.01 -10.46
CA ALA A 348 -5.12 14.94 -11.09
C ALA A 348 -5.76 14.36 -12.36
N ALA A 349 -4.97 13.68 -13.18
CA ALA A 349 -5.44 13.00 -14.39
C ALA A 349 -6.43 11.88 -14.04
N ALA A 350 -6.15 11.10 -12.99
CA ALA A 350 -7.05 10.10 -12.44
C ALA A 350 -8.38 10.71 -11.97
N ALA A 351 -8.33 11.81 -11.21
CA ALA A 351 -9.53 12.52 -10.74
C ALA A 351 -10.47 12.95 -11.87
N LEU A 352 -9.89 13.37 -13.00
CA LEU A 352 -10.61 13.91 -14.13
C LEU A 352 -10.92 12.86 -15.21
N GLY A 353 -10.42 11.63 -15.07
CA GLY A 353 -10.58 10.57 -16.07
C GLY A 353 -9.86 10.84 -17.39
N VAL A 354 -8.71 11.53 -17.35
CA VAL A 354 -7.94 11.97 -18.53
C VAL A 354 -6.53 11.35 -18.53
N PRO A 355 -5.81 11.32 -19.68
CA PRO A 355 -4.49 10.71 -19.75
C PRO A 355 -3.39 11.55 -19.09
N LEU A 356 -2.36 10.85 -18.60
CA LEU A 356 -1.03 11.38 -18.33
C LEU A 356 -0.06 10.94 -19.43
N VAL A 357 0.57 11.91 -20.09
CA VAL A 357 1.66 11.66 -21.05
C VAL A 357 2.97 12.17 -20.46
N LEU A 358 4.01 11.35 -20.52
CA LEU A 358 5.33 11.67 -20.02
C LEU A 358 6.23 12.20 -21.14
N THR A 359 7.17 13.07 -20.77
CA THR A 359 8.18 13.62 -21.69
C THR A 359 9.58 13.42 -21.13
N PRO A 360 10.60 13.19 -21.97
CA PRO A 360 11.98 13.11 -21.49
C PRO A 360 12.45 14.48 -20.97
N ARG A 361 13.50 14.52 -20.15
CA ARG A 361 14.18 15.76 -19.70
C ARG A 361 15.07 16.38 -20.80
N SER A 362 14.62 16.31 -22.05
CA SER A 362 15.29 16.84 -23.23
C SER A 362 14.48 17.98 -23.81
N THR A 363 15.14 18.92 -24.48
CA THR A 363 14.47 19.92 -25.32
C THR A 363 14.01 19.33 -26.65
N THR A 364 14.40 18.10 -26.96
CA THR A 364 13.91 17.35 -28.12
C THR A 364 12.75 16.48 -27.68
N ILE A 365 11.54 16.78 -28.18
CA ILE A 365 10.35 15.96 -27.95
C ILE A 365 10.36 14.77 -28.92
N PRO A 366 10.28 13.52 -28.44
CA PRO A 366 10.25 12.35 -29.30
C PRO A 366 9.04 12.32 -30.24
N SER A 367 9.21 11.66 -31.39
CA SER A 367 8.13 11.53 -32.38
C SER A 367 6.91 10.78 -31.84
N SER A 368 7.08 9.89 -30.86
CA SER A 368 5.99 9.21 -30.16
C SER A 368 5.02 10.21 -29.52
N ILE A 369 5.55 11.27 -28.90
CA ILE A 369 4.79 12.32 -28.23
C ILE A 369 4.20 13.32 -29.23
N THR A 370 4.98 13.77 -30.23
CA THR A 370 4.45 14.70 -31.25
C THR A 370 3.33 14.05 -32.05
N SER A 371 3.47 12.77 -32.39
CA SER A 371 2.44 12.01 -33.09
C SER A 371 1.22 11.79 -32.20
N TYR A 372 1.37 11.76 -30.87
CA TYR A 372 0.24 11.63 -29.95
C TYR A 372 -0.65 12.86 -30.03
N PHE A 373 -0.05 14.06 -29.88
CA PHE A 373 -0.79 15.32 -29.99
C PHE A 373 -1.43 15.51 -31.37
N ALA A 374 -0.73 15.11 -32.45
CA ALA A 374 -1.27 15.21 -33.80
C ALA A 374 -2.47 14.29 -34.05
N ALA A 375 -2.47 13.08 -33.46
CA ALA A 375 -3.52 12.09 -33.64
C ALA A 375 -4.74 12.35 -32.74
N GLU A 376 -4.53 12.52 -31.43
CA GLU A 376 -5.62 12.63 -30.45
C GLU A 376 -6.22 14.04 -30.36
N ARG A 377 -5.45 15.07 -30.72
CA ARG A 377 -5.87 16.49 -30.79
C ARG A 377 -6.69 16.95 -29.56
N PRO A 378 -6.16 16.79 -28.32
CA PRO A 378 -6.89 17.23 -27.13
C PRO A 378 -7.12 18.74 -27.19
N SER A 379 -8.22 19.21 -26.61
CA SER A 379 -8.56 20.64 -26.57
C SER A 379 -7.66 21.44 -25.62
N SER A 380 -7.11 20.78 -24.59
CA SER A 380 -6.22 21.41 -23.61
C SER A 380 -5.07 20.51 -23.15
N VAL A 381 -3.92 21.12 -22.88
CA VAL A 381 -2.74 20.48 -22.30
C VAL A 381 -2.38 21.18 -20.98
N THR A 382 -2.25 20.41 -19.90
CA THR A 382 -1.77 20.92 -18.60
C THR A 382 -0.38 20.36 -18.31
N ILE A 383 0.63 21.22 -18.40
CA ILE A 383 2.03 20.87 -18.15
C ILE A 383 2.30 21.05 -16.65
N ILE A 384 2.71 19.98 -15.98
CA ILE A 384 3.06 19.98 -14.56
C ILE A 384 4.58 19.98 -14.43
N GLY A 385 5.10 21.01 -13.80
CA GLY A 385 6.49 21.08 -13.39
C GLY A 385 7.14 22.45 -13.60
N GLY A 386 8.07 22.77 -12.70
CA GLY A 386 8.70 24.07 -12.58
C GLY A 386 10.21 24.03 -12.39
N SER A 387 10.81 25.21 -12.24
CA SER A 387 12.23 25.36 -11.93
C SER A 387 12.52 24.88 -10.50
N PRO A 388 13.68 24.26 -10.21
CA PRO A 388 14.84 24.07 -11.11
C PRO A 388 14.82 22.79 -11.97
N GLN A 389 13.73 22.02 -12.01
CA GLN A 389 13.74 20.68 -12.63
C GLN A 389 13.39 20.69 -14.14
N ILE A 390 12.50 21.57 -14.60
CA ILE A 390 12.17 21.77 -16.03
C ILE A 390 12.68 23.16 -16.47
N ALA A 391 13.72 23.15 -17.31
CA ALA A 391 14.22 24.38 -17.94
C ALA A 391 13.15 24.94 -18.87
N ARG A 392 13.04 26.28 -18.97
CA ARG A 392 12.07 26.93 -19.88
C ARG A 392 12.17 26.45 -21.33
N ALA A 393 13.35 25.96 -21.74
CA ALA A 393 13.54 25.39 -23.06
C ALA A 393 12.78 24.07 -23.28
N GLN A 394 12.67 23.23 -22.26
CA GLN A 394 11.91 21.97 -22.33
C GLN A 394 10.41 22.26 -22.38
N GLU A 395 9.92 23.20 -21.56
CA GLU A 395 8.54 23.67 -21.59
C GLU A 395 8.14 24.16 -22.99
N ARG A 396 8.93 25.05 -23.60
CA ARG A 396 8.70 25.51 -24.97
C ARG A 396 8.69 24.38 -26.00
N ALA A 397 9.50 23.34 -25.78
CA ALA A 397 9.51 22.18 -26.66
C ALA A 397 8.20 21.39 -26.56
N ILE A 398 7.66 21.22 -25.35
CA ILE A 398 6.35 20.58 -25.11
C ILE A 398 5.23 21.43 -25.73
N GLU A 399 5.24 22.74 -25.50
CA GLU A 399 4.27 23.66 -26.11
C GLU A 399 4.33 23.64 -27.65
N GLY A 400 5.53 23.56 -28.22
CA GLY A 400 5.73 23.41 -29.66
C GLY A 400 5.18 22.08 -30.19
N ALA A 401 5.35 20.99 -29.44
CA ALA A 401 4.76 19.68 -29.80
C ALA A 401 3.23 19.68 -29.69
N ALA A 402 2.67 20.48 -28.78
CA ALA A 402 1.24 20.68 -28.59
C ALA A 402 0.71 21.96 -29.28
N ALA A 403 1.38 22.42 -30.35
CA ALA A 403 1.02 23.68 -31.01
C ALA A 403 -0.45 23.66 -31.49
N GLY A 404 -1.17 24.74 -31.17
CA GLY A 404 -2.60 24.86 -31.48
C GLY A 404 -3.54 24.27 -30.42
N ILE A 405 -3.00 23.71 -29.33
CA ILE A 405 -3.76 23.23 -28.16
C ILE A 405 -3.66 24.28 -27.05
N SER A 406 -4.76 24.50 -26.31
CA SER A 406 -4.76 25.45 -25.19
C SER A 406 -3.85 24.95 -24.06
N GLY A 407 -2.75 25.66 -23.79
CA GLY A 407 -1.77 25.28 -22.77
C GLY A 407 -2.01 25.93 -21.41
N THR A 408 -1.85 25.15 -20.33
CA THR A 408 -1.74 25.65 -18.96
C THR A 408 -0.46 25.08 -18.32
N LEU A 409 0.33 25.93 -17.68
CA LEU A 409 1.51 25.52 -16.94
C LEU A 409 1.27 25.66 -15.44
N VAL A 410 1.46 24.58 -14.68
CA VAL A 410 1.52 24.61 -13.22
C VAL A 410 2.99 24.61 -12.79
N ARG A 411 3.51 25.81 -12.48
CA ARG A 411 4.89 26.05 -12.07
C ARG A 411 4.90 26.70 -10.69
N GLU A 412 5.41 25.97 -9.71
CA GLU A 412 5.48 26.41 -8.31
C GLU A 412 6.92 26.28 -7.78
N PRO A 413 7.27 26.94 -6.65
CA PRO A 413 8.64 26.94 -6.12
C PRO A 413 9.17 25.57 -5.67
N ASP A 414 8.27 24.65 -5.30
CA ASP A 414 8.65 23.33 -4.82
C ASP A 414 7.57 22.28 -5.14
N ARG A 415 7.95 21.00 -4.97
CA ARG A 415 7.10 19.84 -5.26
C ARG A 415 5.79 19.78 -4.48
N PHE A 416 5.78 20.32 -3.26
CA PHE A 416 4.60 20.32 -2.40
C PHE A 416 3.61 21.38 -2.89
N GLN A 417 4.12 22.54 -3.26
CA GLN A 417 3.31 23.61 -3.83
C GLN A 417 2.78 23.23 -5.21
N THR A 418 3.60 22.60 -6.07
CA THR A 418 3.15 22.05 -7.36
C THR A 418 2.00 21.07 -7.13
N ASN A 419 2.18 20.08 -6.24
CA ASN A 419 1.13 19.12 -5.93
C ASN A 419 -0.18 19.77 -5.49
N ALA A 420 -0.14 20.64 -4.49
CA ALA A 420 -1.35 21.30 -3.98
C ALA A 420 -2.05 22.17 -5.04
N SER A 421 -1.28 22.81 -5.92
CA SER A 421 -1.83 23.66 -6.99
C SER A 421 -2.45 22.80 -8.10
N THR A 422 -1.78 21.73 -8.50
CA THR A 422 -2.28 20.76 -9.47
C THR A 422 -3.58 20.11 -8.99
N LEU A 423 -3.61 19.61 -7.75
CA LEU A 423 -4.80 18.97 -7.19
C LEU A 423 -5.98 19.94 -7.08
N ARG A 424 -5.73 21.21 -6.77
CA ARG A 424 -6.78 22.24 -6.72
C ARG A 424 -7.47 22.49 -8.08
N THR A 425 -6.80 22.18 -9.19
CA THR A 425 -7.42 22.26 -10.53
C THR A 425 -8.27 21.04 -10.87
N ALA A 426 -8.06 19.92 -10.19
CA ALA A 426 -8.69 18.64 -10.48
C ALA A 426 -9.81 18.27 -9.50
N TYR A 427 -9.72 18.73 -8.25
CA TYR A 427 -10.71 18.49 -7.21
C TYR A 427 -11.45 19.77 -6.87
N SER A 428 -12.77 19.70 -6.90
CA SER A 428 -13.66 20.79 -6.48
C SER A 428 -14.56 20.34 -5.34
N GLY A 429 -14.78 21.21 -4.36
CA GLY A 429 -15.61 20.91 -3.20
C GLY A 429 -14.99 19.90 -2.23
N LYS A 430 -15.75 19.59 -1.18
CA LYS A 430 -15.32 18.66 -0.14
C LYS A 430 -15.17 17.24 -0.68
N GLN A 431 -14.15 16.53 -0.23
CA GLN A 431 -13.98 15.10 -0.52
C GLN A 431 -14.15 14.31 0.76
N GLU A 432 -14.65 13.09 0.67
CA GLU A 432 -14.78 12.21 1.85
C GLU A 432 -13.40 11.89 2.45
N THR A 433 -12.43 11.63 1.57
CA THR A 433 -11.12 11.11 1.92
C THR A 433 -10.00 11.93 1.26
N VAL A 434 -8.86 12.02 1.93
CA VAL A 434 -7.58 12.43 1.34
C VAL A 434 -6.52 11.38 1.61
N TYR A 435 -5.65 11.13 0.63
CA TYR A 435 -4.46 10.32 0.81
C TYR A 435 -3.25 11.22 1.03
N LEU A 436 -2.46 10.94 2.06
CA LEU A 436 -1.19 11.61 2.32
C LEU A 436 -0.04 10.69 1.93
N ALA A 437 0.87 11.18 1.10
CA ALA A 437 2.04 10.43 0.69
C ALA A 437 3.31 11.26 0.79
N SER A 438 4.40 10.61 1.17
CA SER A 438 5.70 11.27 1.27
C SER A 438 6.21 11.73 -0.08
N ALA A 439 6.66 12.99 -0.18
CA ALA A 439 7.38 13.46 -1.36
C ALA A 439 8.89 13.10 -1.34
N LEU A 440 9.34 12.29 -0.37
CA LEU A 440 10.73 11.85 -0.21
C LEU A 440 10.91 10.34 -0.41
N GLN A 441 9.82 9.57 -0.27
CA GLN A 441 9.78 8.12 -0.47
C GLN A 441 8.57 7.77 -1.36
N PHE A 442 8.78 7.82 -2.67
CA PHE A 442 7.72 7.89 -3.68
C PHE A 442 6.92 6.60 -3.93
N GLY A 443 7.41 5.45 -3.42
CA GLY A 443 6.83 4.13 -3.72
C GLY A 443 5.32 4.05 -3.46
N HIS A 444 4.86 4.57 -2.31
CA HIS A 444 3.45 4.51 -1.95
C HIS A 444 2.58 5.58 -2.63
N ALA A 445 3.18 6.71 -3.00
CA ALA A 445 2.45 7.87 -3.52
C ALA A 445 1.79 7.62 -4.89
N PHE A 446 2.47 6.90 -5.79
CA PHE A 446 1.91 6.66 -7.12
C PHE A 446 0.85 5.55 -7.13
N VAL A 447 0.92 4.57 -6.22
CA VAL A 447 -0.15 3.59 -6.05
C VAL A 447 -1.43 4.27 -5.58
N GLY A 448 -1.30 5.30 -4.73
CA GLY A 448 -2.38 6.23 -4.39
C GLY A 448 -3.11 6.81 -5.60
N SER A 449 -2.39 7.10 -6.68
CA SER A 449 -2.98 7.71 -7.88
C SER A 449 -3.96 6.76 -8.58
N ALA A 450 -3.78 5.44 -8.45
CA ALA A 450 -4.64 4.43 -9.08
C ALA A 450 -6.00 4.22 -8.38
N VAL A 451 -6.22 4.90 -7.24
CA VAL A 451 -7.53 4.90 -6.55
C VAL A 451 -8.08 6.32 -6.40
N ALA A 452 -7.40 7.34 -6.93
CA ALA A 452 -7.71 8.74 -6.64
C ALA A 452 -9.06 9.22 -7.24
N ALA A 453 -9.52 8.64 -8.36
CA ALA A 453 -10.73 9.09 -9.07
C ALA A 453 -11.98 9.16 -8.18
N ASP A 454 -12.31 8.07 -7.48
CA ASP A 454 -13.53 7.97 -6.68
C ASP A 454 -13.27 8.12 -5.18
N ASN A 455 -12.01 8.13 -4.75
CA ASN A 455 -11.66 8.04 -3.33
C ASN A 455 -10.91 9.27 -2.79
N GLY A 456 -10.55 10.23 -3.65
CA GLY A 456 -10.01 11.53 -3.23
C GLY A 456 -8.52 11.75 -3.52
N PRO A 457 -8.04 12.98 -3.27
CA PRO A 457 -6.73 13.44 -3.74
C PRO A 457 -5.55 12.79 -3.04
N VAL A 458 -4.44 12.64 -3.75
CA VAL A 458 -3.13 12.25 -3.18
C VAL A 458 -2.30 13.51 -2.91
N ALA A 459 -2.41 14.04 -1.69
CA ALA A 459 -1.63 15.18 -1.25
C ALA A 459 -0.23 14.77 -0.80
N LEU A 460 0.78 15.47 -1.34
CA LEU A 460 2.17 15.25 -0.99
C LEU A 460 2.52 15.98 0.32
N THR A 461 3.12 15.24 1.24
CA THR A 461 3.58 15.74 2.54
C THR A 461 5.09 15.54 2.71
N SER A 462 5.69 16.33 3.61
CA SER A 462 6.99 15.93 4.16
C SER A 462 6.80 14.71 5.07
N VAL A 463 7.89 14.06 5.45
CA VAL A 463 7.82 12.99 6.45
C VAL A 463 7.22 13.50 7.75
N ALA A 464 7.64 14.67 8.24
CA ALA A 464 7.37 15.14 9.60
C ALA A 464 6.04 15.91 9.77
N CYS A 465 5.50 16.49 8.70
CA CYS A 465 4.35 17.40 8.76
C CYS A 465 3.87 17.75 7.34
N VAL A 466 2.66 18.31 7.22
CA VAL A 466 2.09 18.78 5.96
C VAL A 466 2.57 20.21 5.66
N PRO A 467 3.28 20.46 4.54
CA PRO A 467 3.76 21.79 4.20
C PRO A 467 2.62 22.80 4.00
N PRO A 468 2.87 24.12 4.15
CA PRO A 468 1.81 25.12 4.22
C PRO A 468 0.75 25.10 3.10
N LYS A 469 1.16 24.92 1.83
CA LYS A 469 0.23 24.93 0.69
C LYS A 469 -0.58 23.62 0.58
N PRO A 470 0.02 22.41 0.67
CA PRO A 470 -0.74 21.17 0.85
C PRO A 470 -1.67 21.20 2.06
N HIS A 471 -1.21 21.71 3.20
CA HIS A 471 -2.03 21.81 4.41
C HIS A 471 -3.29 22.64 4.14
N ALA A 472 -3.13 23.85 3.57
CA ALA A 472 -4.26 24.69 3.21
C ALA A 472 -5.20 24.03 2.18
N PHE A 473 -4.66 23.23 1.25
CA PHE A 473 -5.48 22.42 0.35
C PHE A 473 -6.29 21.37 1.13
N VAL A 474 -5.63 20.56 1.98
CA VAL A 474 -6.29 19.50 2.75
C VAL A 474 -7.36 20.06 3.69
N VAL A 475 -7.04 21.05 4.52
CA VAL A 475 -7.97 21.51 5.57
C VAL A 475 -9.09 22.43 5.05
N ALA A 476 -8.85 23.19 3.98
CA ALA A 476 -9.79 24.21 3.52
C ALA A 476 -10.47 23.90 2.19
N ALA A 477 -9.77 23.25 1.24
CA ALA A 477 -10.35 22.91 -0.05
C ALA A 477 -11.01 21.52 -0.03
N VAL A 478 -10.31 20.54 0.53
CA VAL A 478 -10.80 19.15 0.62
C VAL A 478 -11.69 18.95 1.85
N ALA A 479 -11.26 19.46 3.02
CA ALA A 479 -11.93 19.29 4.30
C ALA A 479 -12.45 17.86 4.54
N PRO A 480 -11.56 16.85 4.50
CA PRO A 480 -11.95 15.45 4.48
C PRO A 480 -12.48 14.96 5.82
N HIS A 481 -13.38 13.98 5.79
CA HIS A 481 -13.77 13.21 6.97
C HIS A 481 -12.72 12.16 7.32
N GLN A 482 -12.01 11.63 6.32
CA GLN A 482 -11.00 10.60 6.50
C GLN A 482 -9.64 11.02 5.90
N VAL A 483 -8.58 10.83 6.69
CA VAL A 483 -7.20 10.96 6.22
C VAL A 483 -6.56 9.58 6.16
N ILE A 484 -6.07 9.20 4.98
CA ILE A 484 -5.39 7.93 4.75
C ILE A 484 -3.90 8.17 4.52
N SER A 485 -3.04 7.60 5.35
CA SER A 485 -1.59 7.69 5.15
C SER A 485 -1.08 6.56 4.27
N LEU A 486 -0.39 6.89 3.18
CA LEU A 486 0.26 5.96 2.27
C LEU A 486 1.72 5.76 2.68
N GLY A 487 1.97 4.60 3.29
CA GLY A 487 3.27 4.20 3.82
C GLY A 487 3.35 4.21 5.35
N SER A 488 4.49 3.75 5.88
CA SER A 488 4.75 3.64 7.32
C SER A 488 4.87 5.01 7.99
N HIS A 489 4.94 5.04 9.33
CA HIS A 489 5.15 6.29 10.09
C HIS A 489 6.49 7.00 9.80
N TRP A 490 7.41 6.33 9.10
CA TRP A 490 8.67 6.92 8.63
C TRP A 490 8.58 7.59 7.26
N THR A 491 7.55 7.22 6.48
CA THR A 491 7.25 7.86 5.19
C THR A 491 6.31 9.05 5.40
N VAL A 492 5.30 8.86 6.24
CA VAL A 492 4.27 9.83 6.64
C VAL A 492 4.10 9.70 8.15
N SER A 493 4.77 10.56 8.92
CA SER A 493 4.67 10.58 10.38
C SER A 493 3.24 10.80 10.84
N ASP A 494 2.99 10.55 12.12
CA ASP A 494 1.68 10.74 12.71
C ASP A 494 1.26 12.22 12.74
N ASN A 495 2.21 13.15 12.90
CA ASN A 495 1.95 14.58 12.71
C ASN A 495 1.47 14.87 11.29
N ALA A 496 2.15 14.32 10.27
CA ALA A 496 1.68 14.46 8.90
C ALA A 496 0.30 13.82 8.71
N ALA A 497 0.05 12.64 9.30
CA ALA A 497 -1.23 11.93 9.26
C ALA A 497 -2.37 12.71 9.96
N LEU A 498 -2.07 13.47 11.01
CA LEU A 498 -2.98 14.41 11.67
C LEU A 498 -3.16 15.72 10.90
N VAL A 499 -2.51 15.84 9.74
CA VAL A 499 -2.49 17.06 8.93
C VAL A 499 -1.87 18.23 9.72
N ASP A 500 -0.89 17.97 10.60
CA ASP A 500 -0.17 19.03 11.29
C ASP A 500 0.62 19.86 10.29
N ARG A 501 0.48 21.19 10.40
CA ARG A 501 1.19 22.11 9.54
C ARG A 501 2.66 22.18 9.89
N CYS A 502 3.54 22.11 8.89
CA CYS A 502 4.95 22.42 9.09
C CYS A 502 5.17 23.86 9.56
N ALA A 503 6.07 24.03 10.53
CA ALA A 503 6.61 25.34 10.89
C ALA A 503 7.34 25.96 9.68
N ARG A 504 7.35 27.29 9.63
CA ARG A 504 8.01 28.05 8.56
C ARG A 504 9.52 28.06 8.70
#